data_AF-A0A6H1NX92-F1
#
_entry.id   AF-A0A6H1NX92-F1
#
_cell.length_a   1.000
_cell.length_b   1.000
_cell.length_c   1.000
_cell.angle_alpha   90.00
_cell.angle_beta   90.00
_cell.angle_gamma   90.00
#
_symmetry.space_group_name_H-M   'P 1'
#
loop_
_entity.id
_entity.type
_entity.pdbx_description
1 polymer ?
#
loop_
_entity_poly.entity_id
_entity_poly.type
_entity_poly.pdbx_seq_one_letter_code
_entity_poly.pdbx_strand_id
1 'polypeptide(L)'
;MNAQTENTKETKENNNSDKTELISQLEKQVSVAVWIQFIGQIMEAFYLSKIMLISEEVQEDANERQILLGAWIQTMGQFFESIGVTKQVLTDEERLTLEAQEITNLGDWLQSLGLVLEANAGTQIILEEKKKELEPTEEFLP
;
A
#
# COMPACT_ATOMS: atom_id res chain seq x y z
N MET A 1 -39.95 -2.81 41.52
CA MET A 1 -38.66 -2.51 40.86
C MET A 1 -38.34 -3.70 39.98
N ASN A 2 -38.28 -3.55 38.65
CA ASN A 2 -37.46 -4.36 37.72
C ASN A 2 -37.68 -4.09 36.23
N ALA A 3 -38.83 -3.52 35.81
CA ALA A 3 -39.12 -3.31 34.38
C ALA A 3 -38.23 -2.24 33.69
N GLN A 4 -37.84 -1.16 34.40
CA GLN A 4 -36.97 -0.11 33.82
C GLN A 4 -35.51 -0.55 33.70
N THR A 5 -35.04 -1.43 34.59
CA THR A 5 -33.67 -1.98 34.55
C THR A 5 -33.49 -3.05 33.48
N GLU A 6 -34.53 -3.85 33.19
CA GLU A 6 -34.52 -4.80 32.06
C GLU A 6 -34.53 -4.07 30.72
N ASN A 7 -35.42 -3.10 30.53
CA ASN A 7 -35.56 -2.36 29.27
C ASN A 7 -34.29 -1.54 28.91
N THR A 8 -33.59 -1.01 29.92
CA THR A 8 -32.32 -0.28 29.73
C THR A 8 -31.14 -1.21 29.41
N LYS A 9 -31.13 -2.44 29.94
CA LYS A 9 -30.13 -3.46 29.59
C LYS A 9 -30.33 -3.99 28.17
N GLU A 10 -31.57 -4.36 27.82
CA GLU A 10 -31.93 -4.81 26.47
C GLU A 10 -31.61 -3.75 25.41
N THR A 11 -31.91 -2.47 25.68
CA THR A 11 -31.58 -1.38 24.74
C THR A 11 -30.06 -1.16 24.60
N LYS A 12 -29.26 -1.37 25.66
CA LYS A 12 -27.79 -1.24 25.59
C LYS A 12 -27.13 -2.44 24.91
N GLU A 13 -27.64 -3.64 25.13
CA GLU A 13 -27.15 -4.86 24.48
C GLU A 13 -27.45 -4.85 22.98
N ASN A 14 -28.66 -4.45 22.57
CA ASN A 14 -29.02 -4.29 21.15
C ASN A 14 -28.11 -3.25 20.46
N ASN A 15 -27.93 -2.07 21.06
CA ASN A 15 -27.04 -1.04 20.49
C ASN A 15 -25.58 -1.47 20.40
N ASN A 16 -25.12 -2.40 21.24
CA ASN A 16 -23.75 -2.91 21.19
C ASN A 16 -23.60 -3.98 20.10
N SER A 17 -24.60 -4.87 19.98
CA SER A 17 -24.69 -5.86 18.90
C SER A 17 -24.68 -5.18 17.53
N ASP A 18 -25.49 -4.12 17.35
CA ASP A 18 -25.57 -3.37 16.09
C ASP A 18 -24.24 -2.72 15.70
N LYS A 19 -23.47 -2.23 16.69
CA LYS A 19 -22.14 -1.63 16.45
C LYS A 19 -21.11 -2.68 16.08
N THR A 20 -21.08 -3.81 16.76
CA THR A 20 -20.15 -4.91 16.45
C THR A 20 -20.41 -5.46 15.05
N GLU A 21 -21.68 -5.62 14.66
CA GLU A 21 -22.04 -6.03 13.31
C GLU A 21 -21.56 -5.02 12.26
N LEU A 22 -21.81 -3.72 12.49
CA LEU A 22 -21.37 -2.65 11.60
C LEU A 22 -19.84 -2.63 11.44
N ILE A 23 -19.09 -2.81 12.53
CA ILE A 23 -17.62 -2.87 12.48
C ILE A 23 -17.18 -4.04 11.59
N SER A 24 -17.72 -5.24 11.79
CA SER A 24 -17.33 -6.40 10.97
C SER A 24 -17.72 -6.22 9.49
N GLN A 25 -18.83 -5.54 9.19
CA GLN A 25 -19.19 -5.17 7.82
C GLN A 25 -18.18 -4.20 7.20
N LEU A 26 -17.73 -3.19 7.97
CA LEU A 26 -16.72 -2.23 7.52
C LEU A 26 -15.36 -2.90 7.32
N GLU A 27 -14.94 -3.82 8.20
CA GLU A 27 -13.69 -4.57 8.04
C GLU A 27 -13.68 -5.42 6.76
N LYS A 28 -14.82 -6.03 6.40
CA LYS A 28 -15.00 -6.70 5.10
C LYS A 28 -14.85 -5.74 3.93
N GLN A 29 -15.40 -4.52 4.04
CA GLN A 29 -15.24 -3.50 3.00
C GLN A 29 -13.78 -3.03 2.87
N VAL A 30 -13.07 -2.88 4.00
CA VAL A 30 -11.63 -2.59 4.01
C VAL A 30 -10.85 -3.68 3.29
N SER A 31 -11.13 -4.97 3.56
CA SER A 31 -10.48 -6.08 2.86
C SER A 31 -10.65 -6.01 1.33
N VAL A 32 -11.85 -5.64 0.86
CA VAL A 32 -12.10 -5.43 -0.58
C VAL A 32 -11.29 -4.23 -1.12
N ALA A 33 -11.24 -3.13 -0.37
CA ALA A 33 -10.48 -1.95 -0.76
C ALA A 33 -8.98 -2.25 -0.89
N VAL A 34 -8.41 -3.04 0.02
CA VAL A 34 -6.99 -3.46 -0.01
C VAL A 34 -6.67 -4.29 -1.26
N TRP A 35 -7.58 -5.17 -1.68
CA TRP A 35 -7.44 -5.90 -2.96
C TRP A 35 -7.52 -4.97 -4.19
N ILE A 36 -8.33 -3.90 -4.13
CA ILE A 36 -8.37 -2.90 -5.20
C ILE A 36 -7.03 -2.15 -5.28
N GLN A 37 -6.45 -1.78 -4.14
CA GLN A 37 -5.11 -1.17 -4.08
C GLN A 37 -4.06 -2.10 -4.68
N PHE A 38 -4.09 -3.39 -4.37
CA PHE A 38 -3.20 -4.39 -4.98
C PHE A 38 -3.27 -4.42 -6.51
N ILE A 39 -4.47 -4.38 -7.07
CA ILE A 39 -4.64 -4.35 -8.53
C ILE A 39 -4.05 -3.06 -9.11
N GLY A 40 -4.26 -1.92 -8.44
CA GLY A 40 -3.64 -0.64 -8.80
C GLY A 40 -2.11 -0.73 -8.84
N GLN A 41 -1.50 -1.26 -7.78
CA GLN A 41 -0.06 -1.39 -7.64
C GLN A 41 0.57 -2.31 -8.68
N ILE A 42 -0.08 -3.46 -8.98
CA ILE A 42 0.36 -4.35 -10.06
C ILE A 42 0.34 -3.64 -11.41
N MET A 43 -0.73 -2.90 -11.71
CA MET A 43 -0.84 -2.20 -12.99
C MET A 43 0.28 -1.16 -13.15
N GLU A 44 0.58 -0.40 -12.10
CA GLU A 44 1.70 0.53 -12.09
C GLU A 44 3.03 -0.17 -12.39
N ALA A 45 3.40 -1.17 -11.59
CA ALA A 45 4.66 -1.90 -11.77
C ALA A 45 4.76 -2.54 -13.17
N PHE A 46 3.64 -3.04 -13.70
CA PHE A 46 3.55 -3.61 -15.05
C PHE A 46 3.75 -2.56 -16.15
N TYR A 47 3.12 -1.39 -16.04
CA TYR A 47 3.28 -0.32 -17.04
C TYR A 47 4.68 0.31 -16.98
N LEU A 48 5.24 0.50 -15.78
CA LEU A 48 6.64 0.93 -15.63
C LEU A 48 7.60 -0.09 -16.25
N SER A 49 7.36 -1.40 -16.05
CA SER A 49 8.14 -2.46 -16.70
C SER A 49 8.07 -2.36 -18.22
N LYS A 50 6.90 -2.04 -18.79
CA LYS A 50 6.77 -1.86 -20.24
C LYS A 50 7.52 -0.64 -20.75
N ILE A 51 7.45 0.48 -20.04
CA ILE A 51 8.20 1.70 -20.39
C ILE A 51 9.71 1.40 -20.40
N MET A 52 10.20 0.74 -19.35
CA MET A 52 11.60 0.30 -19.21
C MET A 52 12.09 -0.58 -20.37
N LEU A 53 11.20 -1.35 -21.02
CA LEU A 53 11.55 -2.23 -22.12
C LEU A 53 11.56 -1.53 -23.50
N ILE A 54 10.89 -0.38 -23.63
CA ILE A 54 10.72 0.31 -24.93
C ILE A 54 11.44 1.65 -25.01
N SER A 55 11.81 2.24 -23.87
CA SER A 55 12.51 3.52 -23.80
C SER A 55 13.97 3.28 -23.43
N GLU A 56 14.87 3.50 -24.38
CA GLU A 56 16.32 3.33 -24.19
C GLU A 56 16.86 4.27 -23.11
N GLU A 57 16.39 5.52 -23.07
CA GLU A 57 16.73 6.51 -22.04
C GLU A 57 16.37 6.01 -20.64
N VAL A 58 15.14 5.54 -20.44
CA VAL A 58 14.67 5.00 -19.16
C VAL A 58 15.40 3.70 -18.82
N GLN A 59 15.70 2.89 -19.83
CA GLN A 59 16.40 1.62 -19.64
C GLN A 59 17.82 1.82 -19.09
N GLU A 60 18.52 2.86 -19.56
CA GLU A 60 19.90 3.16 -19.16
C GLU A 60 19.99 3.89 -17.82
N ASP A 61 18.95 4.61 -17.42
CA ASP A 61 18.88 5.33 -16.14
C ASP A 61 18.80 4.39 -14.91
N ALA A 62 19.74 4.54 -13.98
CA ALA A 62 19.80 3.73 -12.76
C ALA A 62 18.70 4.07 -11.74
N ASN A 63 18.30 5.33 -11.66
CA ASN A 63 17.23 5.80 -10.79
C ASN A 63 15.88 5.27 -11.29
N GLU A 64 15.63 5.27 -12.60
CA GLU A 64 14.42 4.67 -13.18
C GLU A 64 14.30 3.17 -12.88
N ARG A 65 15.42 2.43 -12.97
CA ARG A 65 15.45 1.01 -12.55
C ARG A 65 15.16 0.84 -11.06
N GLN A 66 15.59 1.79 -10.23
CA GLN A 66 15.31 1.78 -8.79
C GLN A 66 13.84 2.09 -8.49
N ILE A 67 13.21 3.00 -9.24
CA ILE A 67 11.76 3.25 -9.18
C ILE A 67 10.99 1.97 -9.49
N LEU A 68 11.34 1.32 -10.60
CA LEU A 68 10.68 0.05 -10.99
C LEU A 68 10.85 -1.05 -9.93
N LEU A 69 12.05 -1.15 -9.32
CA LEU A 69 12.29 -2.08 -8.23
C LEU A 69 11.41 -1.77 -7.01
N GLY A 70 11.29 -0.49 -6.64
CA GLY A 70 10.39 -0.03 -5.59
C GLY A 70 8.95 -0.47 -5.86
N ALA A 71 8.45 -0.27 -7.09
CA ALA A 71 7.07 -0.56 -7.45
C ALA A 71 6.74 -2.04 -7.33
N TRP A 72 7.69 -2.92 -7.69
CA TRP A 72 7.55 -4.36 -7.51
C TRP A 72 7.63 -4.80 -6.04
N ILE A 73 8.47 -4.16 -5.22
CA ILE A 73 8.51 -4.41 -3.78
C ILE A 73 7.19 -3.99 -3.13
N GLN A 74 6.64 -2.83 -3.50
CA GLN A 74 5.32 -2.38 -3.04
C GLN A 74 4.22 -3.36 -3.45
N THR A 75 4.24 -3.84 -4.70
CA THR A 75 3.31 -4.85 -5.20
C THR A 75 3.30 -6.10 -4.33
N MET A 76 4.49 -6.61 -3.98
CA MET A 76 4.62 -7.77 -3.10
C MET A 76 4.10 -7.49 -1.69
N GLY A 77 4.41 -6.30 -1.15
CA GLY A 77 3.91 -5.90 0.16
C GLY A 77 2.38 -5.79 0.21
N GLN A 78 1.78 -5.13 -0.79
CA GLN A 78 0.34 -4.98 -0.92
C GLN A 78 -0.38 -6.33 -1.10
N PHE A 79 0.26 -7.30 -1.76
CA PHE A 79 -0.25 -8.68 -1.84
C PHE A 79 -0.32 -9.36 -0.46
N PHE A 80 0.76 -9.27 0.33
CA PHE A 80 0.77 -9.84 1.68
C PHE A 80 -0.23 -9.14 2.59
N GLU A 81 -0.32 -7.81 2.54
CA GLU A 81 -1.33 -7.04 3.26
C GLU A 81 -2.75 -7.54 2.92
N SER A 82 -3.06 -7.69 1.64
CA SER A 82 -4.36 -8.19 1.17
C SER A 82 -4.70 -9.57 1.74
N ILE A 83 -3.73 -10.49 1.76
CA ILE A 83 -3.89 -11.83 2.36
C ILE A 83 -4.12 -11.72 3.86
N GLY A 84 -3.30 -10.93 4.56
CA GLY A 84 -3.37 -10.78 6.01
C GLY A 84 -4.71 -10.18 6.44
N VAL A 85 -5.15 -9.09 5.82
CA VAL A 85 -6.45 -8.46 6.10
C VAL A 85 -7.61 -9.40 5.81
N THR A 86 -7.55 -10.15 4.69
CA THR A 86 -8.57 -11.16 4.38
C THR A 86 -8.66 -12.23 5.48
N LYS A 87 -7.52 -12.71 5.98
CA LYS A 87 -7.50 -13.70 7.07
C LYS A 87 -8.05 -13.12 8.38
N GLN A 88 -7.69 -11.89 8.74
CA GLN A 88 -8.20 -11.22 9.95
C GLN A 88 -9.74 -11.11 9.92
N VAL A 89 -10.33 -10.85 8.75
CA VAL A 89 -11.77 -10.71 8.57
C VAL A 89 -12.52 -12.05 8.59
N LEU A 90 -11.87 -13.15 8.24
CA LEU A 90 -12.50 -14.47 8.09
C LEU A 90 -12.34 -15.38 9.31
N THR A 91 -11.58 -14.97 10.33
CA THR A 91 -11.28 -15.81 11.51
C THR A 91 -11.69 -15.14 12.81
N ASP A 92 -12.34 -15.91 13.68
CA ASP A 92 -12.62 -15.52 15.08
C ASP A 92 -11.59 -16.13 16.06
N GLU A 93 -10.66 -16.96 15.56
CA GLU A 93 -9.63 -17.61 16.38
C GLU A 93 -8.44 -16.66 16.64
N GLU A 94 -8.22 -16.29 17.91
CA GLU A 94 -7.19 -15.34 18.35
C GLU A 94 -5.78 -15.65 17.79
N ARG A 95 -5.38 -16.93 17.75
CA ARG A 95 -4.10 -17.33 17.20
C ARG A 95 -3.99 -17.04 15.70
N LEU A 96 -5.04 -17.37 14.94
CA LEU A 96 -5.08 -17.11 13.50
C LEU A 96 -5.15 -15.62 13.21
N THR A 97 -5.78 -14.83 14.08
CA THR A 97 -5.78 -13.37 14.02
C THR A 97 -4.36 -12.81 14.17
N LEU A 98 -3.57 -13.30 15.13
CA LEU A 98 -2.18 -12.85 15.32
C LEU A 98 -1.30 -13.20 14.10
N GLU A 99 -1.37 -14.43 13.61
CA GLU A 99 -0.63 -14.86 12.41
C GLU A 99 -1.02 -13.99 11.18
N ALA A 100 -2.30 -13.60 11.08
CA ALA A 100 -2.78 -12.71 10.02
C ALA A 100 -2.26 -11.27 10.16
N GLN A 101 -2.17 -10.75 11.38
CA GLN A 101 -1.58 -9.43 11.67
C GLN A 101 -0.08 -9.39 11.35
N GLU A 102 0.66 -10.46 11.64
CA GLU A 102 2.08 -10.57 11.28
C GLU A 102 2.28 -10.50 9.75
N ILE A 103 1.42 -11.17 8.98
CA ILE A 103 1.43 -11.12 7.52
C ILE A 103 1.10 -9.71 7.01
N THR A 104 0.08 -9.07 7.58
CA THR A 104 -0.28 -7.68 7.23
C THR A 104 0.89 -6.73 7.48
N ASN A 105 1.49 -6.79 8.67
CA ASN A 105 2.62 -5.94 9.04
C ASN A 105 3.86 -6.19 8.17
N LEU A 106 4.13 -7.44 7.77
CA LEU A 106 5.17 -7.74 6.77
C LEU A 106 4.88 -7.04 5.44
N GLY A 107 3.62 -7.07 5.00
CA GLY A 107 3.16 -6.34 3.82
C GLY A 107 3.44 -4.83 3.92
N ASP A 108 3.09 -4.21 5.04
CA ASP A 108 3.32 -2.78 5.30
C ASP A 108 4.80 -2.39 5.27
N TRP A 109 5.66 -3.24 5.83
CA TRP A 109 7.11 -3.05 5.79
C TRP A 109 7.65 -3.07 4.37
N LEU A 110 7.23 -4.04 3.56
CA LEU A 110 7.63 -4.12 2.15
C LEU A 110 7.17 -2.89 1.37
N GLN A 111 5.91 -2.47 1.53
CA GLN A 111 5.40 -1.25 0.90
C GLN A 111 6.21 -0.02 1.28
N SER A 112 6.49 0.15 2.57
CA SER A 112 7.30 1.26 3.07
C SER A 112 8.71 1.27 2.48
N LEU A 113 9.35 0.11 2.35
CA LEU A 113 10.67 -0.01 1.73
C LEU A 113 10.64 0.35 0.25
N GLY A 114 9.61 -0.10 -0.49
CA GLY A 114 9.43 0.26 -1.89
C GLY A 114 9.25 1.76 -2.10
N LEU A 115 8.41 2.40 -1.28
CA LEU A 115 8.21 3.86 -1.29
C LEU A 115 9.49 4.64 -1.03
N VAL A 116 10.32 4.19 -0.08
CA VAL A 116 11.61 4.85 0.20
C VAL A 116 12.56 4.74 -1.00
N LEU A 117 12.60 3.60 -1.69
CA LEU A 117 13.44 3.43 -2.89
C LEU A 117 12.99 4.38 -4.01
N GLU A 118 11.69 4.45 -4.27
CA GLU A 118 11.12 5.34 -5.28
C GLU A 118 11.34 6.82 -4.95
N ALA A 119 11.04 7.24 -3.72
CA ALA A 119 11.20 8.63 -3.31
C ALA A 119 12.67 9.07 -3.38
N ASN A 120 13.60 8.19 -3.01
CA ASN A 120 15.03 8.46 -3.14
C ASN A 120 15.44 8.59 -4.61
N ALA A 121 15.06 7.64 -5.46
CA ALA A 121 15.39 7.67 -6.89
C ALA A 121 14.80 8.90 -7.60
N GLY A 122 13.53 9.23 -7.34
CA GLY A 122 12.88 10.44 -7.87
C GLY A 122 13.58 11.72 -7.41
N THR A 123 14.08 11.75 -6.17
CA THR A 123 14.90 12.88 -5.68
C THR A 123 16.19 13.02 -6.47
N GLN A 124 16.86 11.91 -6.81
CA GLN A 124 18.09 11.93 -7.59
C GLN A 124 17.86 12.44 -9.02
N ILE A 125 16.80 11.97 -9.69
CA ILE A 125 16.40 12.45 -11.02
C ILE A 125 16.20 13.97 -11.01
N ILE A 126 15.41 14.49 -10.06
CA ILE A 126 15.18 15.94 -9.92
C ILE A 126 16.49 16.71 -9.70
N LEU A 127 17.43 16.17 -8.92
CA LEU A 127 18.72 16.81 -8.69
C LEU A 127 19.61 16.80 -9.93
N GLU A 128 19.58 15.74 -10.74
CA GLU A 128 20.32 15.64 -11.99
C GLU A 128 19.77 16.62 -13.04
N GLU A 129 18.44 16.72 -13.16
CA GLU A 129 17.79 17.70 -14.04
C GLU A 129 18.15 19.14 -13.66
N LYS A 130 18.09 19.47 -12.37
CA LYS A 130 18.49 20.80 -11.88
C LYS A 130 19.95 21.14 -12.18
N LYS A 131 20.84 20.15 -12.13
CA LYS A 131 22.26 20.36 -12.49
C LYS A 131 22.41 20.65 -13.98
N LYS A 132 21.74 19.87 -14.84
CA LYS A 132 21.75 20.10 -16.30
C LYS A 132 21.23 21.49 -16.68
N GLU A 133 20.24 22.01 -15.96
CA GLU A 133 19.70 23.36 -16.19
C GLU A 133 20.67 24.49 -15.75
N LEU A 134 21.53 24.22 -14.77
CA LEU A 134 22.47 25.18 -14.19
C LEU A 134 23.84 25.18 -14.86
N GLU A 135 24.16 24.19 -15.69
CA GLU A 135 25.37 24.20 -16.51
C GLU A 135 25.19 25.19 -17.68
N PRO A 136 25.97 26.29 -17.74
CA PRO A 136 25.90 27.19 -18.88
C PRO A 136 26.33 26.43 -20.13
N THR A 137 25.62 26.60 -21.23
CA THR A 137 26.06 26.14 -22.56
C THR A 137 27.44 26.73 -22.86
N GLU A 138 28.51 26.01 -22.55
CA GLU A 138 29.87 26.28 -23.03
C GLU A 138 29.97 25.93 -24.52
N GLU A 139 29.14 26.57 -25.34
CA GLU A 139 29.29 26.54 -26.78
C GLU A 139 28.67 27.82 -27.35
N PHE A 140 29.43 28.92 -27.28
CA PHE A 140 29.54 29.94 -28.32
C PHE A 140 30.54 31.00 -27.83
N LEU A 141 31.83 30.73 -28.06
CA LEU A 141 32.80 31.79 -28.32
C LEU A 141 33.24 31.62 -29.79
N PRO A 142 33.24 32.72 -30.57
CA PRO A 142 33.29 32.73 -32.04
C PRO A 142 34.56 32.17 -32.66
#